data_AF-A0A1W1YK62-F1
#
_entry.id   AF-A0A1W1YK62-F1
#
_cell.length_a   1.000
_cell.length_b   1.000
_cell.length_c   1.000
_cell.angle_alpha   90.00
_cell.angle_beta   90.00
_cell.angle_gamma   90.00
#
_symmetry.space_group_name_H-M   'P 1'
#
loop_
_entity.id
_entity.type
_entity.pdbx_description
1 polymer ?
#
loop_
_entity_poly.entity_id
_entity_poly.type
_entity_poly.pdbx_seq_one_letter_code
_entity_poly.pdbx_strand_id
1 'polypeptide(L)' 'MQRHTRTVRRLTAPELTRPAQGPRIVAYRCGVHETFRILWPEVDAPLVHPCPECAGSSLRLIGIRPDAA' A
#
# COMPACT_ATOMS: atom_id res chain seq x y z
N MET A 1 48.35 -14.42 -20.39
CA MET A 1 47.23 -14.47 -19.43
C MET A 1 46.24 -13.36 -19.78
N GLN A 2 45.18 -13.68 -20.53
CA GLN A 2 44.23 -12.69 -21.05
C GLN A 2 43.06 -12.53 -20.07
N ARG A 3 42.90 -11.35 -19.47
CA ARG A 3 41.79 -11.03 -18.55
C ARG A 3 40.57 -10.64 -19.36
N HIS A 4 39.59 -11.54 -19.44
CA HIS A 4 38.28 -11.23 -20.00
C HIS A 4 37.56 -10.21 -19.11
N THR A 5 37.43 -8.98 -19.57
CA THR A 5 36.56 -7.96 -18.97
C THR A 5 35.11 -8.31 -19.29
N ARG A 6 34.43 -9.04 -18.38
CA ARG A 6 32.98 -9.26 -18.45
C ARG A 6 32.27 -7.93 -18.21
N THR A 7 31.62 -7.41 -19.24
CA THR A 7 30.74 -6.25 -19.16
C THR A 7 29.58 -6.56 -18.20
N VAL A 8 29.59 -5.93 -17.03
CA VAL A 8 28.49 -6.03 -16.07
C VAL A 8 27.31 -5.21 -16.61
N ARG A 9 26.35 -5.90 -17.22
CA ARG A 9 25.08 -5.33 -17.65
C ARG A 9 24.31 -4.88 -16.39
N ARG A 10 24.32 -3.58 -16.09
CA ARG A 10 23.49 -2.99 -15.04
C ARG A 10 22.02 -3.32 -15.35
N LEU A 11 21.40 -4.09 -14.46
CA LEU A 11 19.95 -4.22 -14.41
C LEU A 11 19.43 -2.89 -13.90
N THR A 12 18.89 -2.06 -14.79
CA THR A 12 18.13 -0.87 -14.41
C THR A 12 16.99 -1.36 -13.53
N ALA A 13 16.96 -0.90 -12.27
CA ALA A 13 15.85 -1.19 -11.37
C ALA A 13 14.55 -0.85 -12.10
N PRO A 14 13.52 -1.71 -12.07
CA PRO A 14 12.23 -1.36 -12.66
C PRO A 14 11.82 -0.03 -12.05
N GLU A 15 11.50 0.95 -12.90
CA GLU A 15 10.90 2.21 -12.48
C GLU A 15 9.83 1.86 -11.46
N LEU A 16 10.01 2.35 -10.23
CA LEU A 16 9.06 2.20 -9.15
C LEU A 16 7.79 2.88 -9.65
N THR A 17 6.89 2.11 -10.29
CA THR A 17 5.69 2.60 -10.94
C THR A 17 5.01 3.54 -9.96
N ARG A 18 4.94 4.82 -10.30
CA ARG A 18 4.28 5.82 -9.45
C ARG A 18 2.94 5.22 -9.03
N PRO A 19 2.59 5.25 -7.73
CA PRO A 19 1.32 4.69 -7.28
C PRO A 19 0.22 5.31 -8.13
N ALA A 20 -0.59 4.46 -8.74
CA ALA A 20 -1.66 4.88 -9.66
C ALA A 20 -2.44 6.01 -8.99
N GLN A 21 -2.44 7.18 -9.62
CA GLN A 21 -3.15 8.36 -9.16
C GLN A 21 -4.65 8.10 -9.41
N GLY A 22 -5.30 7.45 -8.45
CA GLY A 22 -6.69 7.02 -8.60
C GLY A 22 -7.28 6.48 -7.31
N PRO A 23 -8.61 6.24 -7.30
CA PRO A 23 -9.30 5.73 -6.14
C PRO A 23 -8.74 4.38 -5.73
N ARG A 24 -8.55 4.18 -4.43
CA ARG A 24 -7.92 2.99 -3.85
C ARG A 24 -8.74 2.45 -2.70
N ILE A 25 -8.76 1.13 -2.58
CA ILE A 25 -9.35 0.47 -1.41
C ILE A 25 -8.34 0.57 -0.26
N VAL A 26 -8.81 1.02 0.89
CA VAL A 26 -8.01 1.18 2.11
C VAL A 26 -8.69 0.43 3.23
N ALA A 27 -7.94 -0.40 3.93
CA ALA A 27 -8.44 -1.15 5.07
C ALA A 27 -8.07 -0.44 6.38
N TYR A 28 -9.02 -0.41 7.30
CA TYR A 28 -8.85 0.10 8.66
C TYR A 28 -9.23 -0.97 9.67
N ARG A 29 -8.52 -1.02 10.78
CA ARG A 29 -8.81 -1.94 11.89
C ARG A 29 -9.25 -1.14 13.11
N CYS A 30 -10.44 -1.44 13.60
CA CYS A 30 -10.89 -1.01 14.92
C CYS A 30 -10.29 -1.93 15.99
N GLY A 31 -10.03 -1.41 17.19
CA GLY A 31 -9.59 -2.23 18.32
C GLY A 31 -10.72 -3.07 18.95
N VAL A 32 -11.97 -2.72 18.64
CA VAL A 32 -13.18 -3.35 19.22
C VAL A 32 -13.90 -4.20 18.17
N HIS A 33 -14.07 -3.65 16.96
CA HIS A 33 -14.75 -4.30 15.85
C HIS A 33 -13.78 -4.87 14.81
N GLU A 34 -14.34 -5.47 13.75
CA GLU A 34 -13.57 -6.08 12.69
C GLU A 34 -12.86 -5.05 11.76
N THR A 35 -12.10 -5.59 10.80
CA THR A 35 -11.42 -4.77 9.79
C THR A 35 -12.40 -4.42 8.68
N PHE A 36 -12.54 -3.14 8.39
CA PHE A 36 -13.41 -2.65 7.33
C PHE A 36 -12.59 -2.01 6.20
N ARG A 37 -13.19 -1.93 5.01
CA ARG A 37 -12.55 -1.41 3.79
C ARG A 37 -13.34 -0.23 3.25
N ILE A 38 -12.65 0.83 2.86
CA ILE A 38 -13.26 2.03 2.29
C ILE A 38 -12.57 2.35 0.97
N LEU A 39 -13.37 2.70 -0.04
CA LEU A 39 -12.87 3.29 -1.26
C LEU A 39 -12.48 4.75 -0.99
N TRP A 40 -11.19 5.04 -1.04
CA TRP A 40 -10.68 6.40 -0.90
C TRP A 40 -10.43 7.01 -2.27
N PRO A 41 -10.98 8.20 -2.59
CA PRO A 41 -10.84 8.80 -3.91
C PRO A 41 -9.40 9.24 -4.21
N GLU A 42 -8.64 9.54 -3.15
CA GLU A 42 -7.27 10.04 -3.24
C GLU A 42 -6.24 8.97 -2.82
N VAL A 43 -5.01 9.14 -3.30
CA VAL A 43 -3.88 8.24 -2.99
C VAL A 43 -3.52 8.28 -1.50
N ASP A 44 -3.72 9.44 -0.86
CA ASP A 44 -3.36 9.70 0.53
C ASP A 44 -4.57 9.56 1.47
N ALA A 45 -4.94 8.33 1.75
CA ALA A 45 -5.95 8.06 2.78
C ALA A 45 -5.38 8.31 4.19
N PRO A 46 -6.17 8.83 5.12
CA PRO A 46 -5.69 9.15 6.46
C PRO A 46 -5.21 7.91 7.20
N LEU A 47 -4.27 8.09 8.15
CA LEU A 47 -3.81 6.99 9.00
C LEU A 47 -4.86 6.57 10.03
N VAL A 48 -5.76 7.47 10.39
CA VAL A 48 -6.84 7.24 11.35
C VAL A 48 -8.17 7.57 10.69
N HIS A 49 -9.14 6.67 10.83
CA HIS A 49 -10.51 6.87 10.35
C HIS A 49 -11.50 6.40 11.42
N PRO A 50 -12.66 7.07 11.60
CA PRO A 50 -13.69 6.60 12.53
C PRO A 50 -14.22 5.23 12.10
N CYS A 51 -14.43 4.34 13.07
CA CYS A 51 -15.12 3.07 12.85
C CYS A 51 -16.58 3.35 12.50
N PRO A 52 -17.14 2.75 11.43
CA PRO A 52 -18.54 2.95 11.07
C PRO A 52 -19.52 2.41 12.11
N GLU A 53 -19.09 1.48 12.97
CA GLU A 53 -19.98 0.83 13.97
C GLU A 53 -19.98 1.53 15.33
N CYS A 54 -18.82 1.95 15.86
CA CYS A 54 -18.74 2.61 17.18
C CYS A 54 -18.30 4.08 17.16
N ALA A 55 -17.99 4.64 15.99
CA ALA A 55 -17.32 5.95 15.85
C ALA A 55 -15.95 6.06 16.56
N GLY A 56 -15.42 4.95 17.10
CA GLY A 56 -14.10 4.89 17.71
C GLY A 56 -12.95 5.03 16.70
N SER A 57 -11.74 5.30 17.18
CA SER A 57 -10.55 5.43 16.32
C SER A 57 -10.15 4.09 15.71
N SER A 58 -9.96 4.06 14.38
CA SER A 58 -9.47 2.89 13.63
C SER A 58 -8.20 3.23 12.87
N LEU A 59 -7.24 2.31 12.86
CA LEU A 59 -5.94 2.52 12.23
C LEU A 59 -5.88 1.92 10.83
N ARG A 60 -5.32 2.67 9.89
CA ARG A 60 -5.07 2.22 8.52
C ARG A 60 -4.06 1.08 8.51
N LEU A 61 -4.38 0.02 7.80
CA LEU A 61 -3.46 -1.09 7.59
C LEU A 61 -2.53 -0.76 6.41
N ILE A 62 -1.23 -0.65 6.69
CA ILE A 62 -0.18 -0.33 5.71
C ILE A 62 0.52 -1.64 5.32
N GLY A 63 0.79 -1.82 4.02
CA GLY A 63 1.54 -2.98 3.51
C GLY A 63 0.71 -4.22 3.19
N ILE A 64 -0.60 -4.23 3.49
CA ILE A 64 -1.50 -5.24 2.96
C ILE A 64 -1.99 -4.82 1.57
N ARG A 65 -1.78 -5.67 0.57
CA ARG A 65 -2.52 -5.55 -0.69
C ARG A 65 -3.98 -5.87 -0.38
N PRO A 66 -4.93 -4.93 -0.54
CA PRO A 66 -6.34 -5.18 -0.23
C PRO A 66 -6.95 -6.29 -1.09
N ASP A 67 -6.29 -6.66 -2.19
CA ASP A 67 -6.68 -7.63 -3.22
C ASP A 67 -6.09 -9.05 -3.02
N ALA A 68 -5.33 -9.29 -1.95
CA ALA A 68 -4.59 -10.55 -1.77
C ALA A 68 -5.37 -11.65 -1.01
N ALA A 69 -6.69 -11.71 -1.15
CA ALA A 69 -7.55 -12.73 -0.50
C ALA A 69 -8.28 -13.58 -1.54
#